data_AF-A0A7S2IGN0-F1
#
_entry.id   AF-A0A7S2IGN0-F1
#
_cell.length_a   1.000
_cell.length_b   1.000
_cell.length_c   1.000
_cell.angle_alpha   90.00
_cell.angle_beta   90.00
_cell.angle_gamma   90.00
#
_symmetry.space_group_name_H-M   'P 1'
#
loop_
_entity.id
_entity.type
_entity.pdbx_description
1 polymer ?
#
loop_
_entity_poly.entity_id
_entity_poly.type
_entity_poly.pdbx_seq_one_letter_code
_entity_poly.pdbx_strand_id
1 'polypeptide(L)'
;GTTSMKCALDMLGFKAAHGDIFTRHNRSVWLDWAKGGSFEPALDWLLRNGYNATTADQPTGYAYKELMARFPKAKVVLGVHPRGADGFVESVSQGKRIK
;
A
#
# COMPACT_ATOMS: atom_id res chain seq x y z
N GLY A 1 2.88 1.75 10.97
CA GLY A 1 3.16 3.20 10.76
C GLY A 1 2.96 3.65 9.32
N THR A 2 2.12 2.98 8.53
CA THR A 2 1.84 3.34 7.14
C THR A 2 1.06 4.64 7.03
N THR A 3 0.16 4.94 7.97
CA THR A 3 -0.57 6.21 8.04
C THR A 3 0.36 7.41 8.22
N SER A 4 1.31 7.34 9.17
CA SER A 4 2.30 8.41 9.36
C SER A 4 3.18 8.59 8.12
N MET A 5 3.54 7.49 7.45
CA MET A 5 4.27 7.55 6.17
C MET A 5 3.45 8.25 5.08
N LYS A 6 2.14 7.97 4.99
CA LYS A 6 1.23 8.67 4.06
C LYS A 6 1.27 10.18 4.30
N CYS A 7 1.11 10.60 5.56
CA CYS A 7 1.14 12.03 5.92
C CYS A 7 2.47 12.68 5.54
N ALA A 8 3.60 12.02 5.79
CA ALA A 8 4.92 12.53 5.42
C ALA A 8 5.07 12.67 3.90
N LEU A 9 4.61 11.69 3.12
CA LEU A 9 4.61 11.76 1.65
C LEU A 9 3.71 12.89 1.13
N ASP A 10 2.52 13.05 1.71
CA ASP A 10 1.60 14.13 1.37
C ASP A 10 2.25 15.51 1.64
N MET A 11 2.95 15.67 2.78
CA MET A 11 3.70 16.91 3.11
C MET A 11 4.83 17.21 2.11
N LEU A 12 5.44 16.17 1.52
CA LEU A 12 6.47 16.30 0.49
C LEU A 12 5.89 16.54 -0.92
N GLY A 13 4.56 16.63 -1.05
CA GLY A 13 3.89 16.89 -2.32
C GLY A 13 3.58 15.64 -3.15
N PHE A 14 3.75 14.44 -2.59
CA PHE A 14 3.30 13.21 -3.25
C PHE A 14 1.81 12.97 -3.00
N LYS A 15 1.12 12.40 -3.99
CA LYS A 15 -0.21 11.82 -3.82
C LYS A 15 -0.03 10.33 -3.50
N ALA A 16 0.03 10.02 -2.21
CA ALA A 16 0.31 8.67 -1.72
C ALA A 16 -0.95 7.81 -1.59
N ALA A 17 -0.92 6.62 -2.20
CA ALA A 17 -1.95 5.60 -2.00
C ALA A 17 -1.79 4.91 -0.63
N HIS A 18 -2.90 4.69 0.07
CA HIS A 18 -2.98 4.00 1.36
C HIS A 18 -4.12 2.96 1.34
N GLY A 19 -4.42 2.31 2.46
CA GLY A 19 -5.43 1.24 2.50
C GLY A 19 -6.86 1.68 2.22
N ASP A 20 -7.11 2.99 2.26
CA ASP A 20 -8.35 3.62 1.82
C ASP A 20 -8.64 3.43 0.32
N ILE A 21 -7.63 3.08 -0.48
CA ILE A 21 -7.86 2.80 -1.91
C ILE A 21 -8.60 1.49 -2.15
N PHE A 22 -8.68 0.56 -1.19
CA PHE A 22 -9.33 -0.74 -1.40
C PHE A 22 -10.85 -0.64 -1.24
N THR A 23 -11.51 -0.11 -2.27
CA THR A 23 -12.95 0.19 -2.28
C THR A 23 -13.76 -0.86 -3.04
N ARG A 24 -15.10 -0.78 -2.96
CA ARG A 24 -15.98 -1.64 -3.77
C ARG A 24 -15.75 -1.49 -5.29
N HIS A 25 -15.26 -0.33 -5.75
CA HIS A 25 -15.11 0.00 -7.17
C HIS A 25 -13.84 -0.58 -7.82
N ASN A 26 -12.79 -0.82 -7.04
CA ASN A 26 -11.52 -1.34 -7.56
C ASN A 26 -11.06 -2.64 -6.86
N ARG A 27 -11.82 -3.14 -5.88
CA ARG A 27 -11.54 -4.42 -5.23
C ARG A 27 -11.34 -5.57 -6.22
N SER A 28 -12.13 -5.62 -7.30
CA SER A 28 -12.04 -6.70 -8.29
C SER A 28 -10.66 -6.78 -8.95
N VAL A 29 -10.06 -5.65 -9.36
CA VAL A 29 -8.75 -5.64 -10.03
C VAL A 29 -7.62 -6.10 -9.11
N TRP A 30 -7.71 -5.75 -7.82
CA TRP A 30 -6.74 -6.19 -6.81
C TRP A 30 -6.90 -7.67 -6.46
N LEU A 31 -8.15 -8.16 -6.36
CA LEU A 31 -8.42 -9.57 -6.09
C LEU A 31 -8.07 -10.48 -7.27
N ASP A 32 -8.25 -10.01 -8.50
CA ASP A 32 -7.84 -10.74 -9.71
C ASP A 32 -6.32 -10.94 -9.73
N TRP A 33 -5.56 -9.85 -9.54
CA TRP A 33 -4.10 -9.92 -9.40
C TRP A 33 -3.67 -10.86 -8.25
N ALA A 34 -4.29 -10.75 -7.07
CA ALA A 34 -3.98 -11.63 -5.94
C ALA A 34 -4.25 -13.12 -6.20
N LYS A 35 -5.07 -13.45 -7.20
CA LYS A 35 -5.36 -14.83 -7.66
C LYS A 35 -4.44 -15.29 -8.81
N GLY A 36 -3.42 -14.52 -9.15
CA GLY A 36 -2.50 -14.80 -10.26
C GLY A 36 -2.85 -14.10 -11.57
N GLY A 37 -3.83 -13.19 -11.56
CA GLY A 37 -4.13 -12.31 -12.68
C GLY A 37 -3.04 -11.25 -12.90
N SER A 38 -3.20 -10.47 -13.96
CA SER A 38 -2.26 -9.38 -14.31
C SER A 38 -2.29 -8.25 -13.28
N PHE A 39 -1.13 -7.65 -12.99
CA PHE A 39 -1.04 -6.44 -12.16
C PHE A 39 -1.46 -5.16 -12.92
N GLU A 40 -1.44 -5.18 -14.25
CA GLU A 40 -1.66 -3.98 -15.09
C GLU A 40 -2.99 -3.26 -14.79
N PRO A 41 -4.15 -3.93 -14.61
CA PRO A 41 -5.40 -3.23 -14.27
C PRO A 41 -5.34 -2.49 -12.92
N ALA A 42 -4.62 -3.03 -11.94
CA ALA A 42 -4.45 -2.39 -10.64
C ALA A 42 -3.50 -1.19 -10.73
N LEU A 43 -2.41 -1.33 -11.49
CA LEU A 43 -1.49 -0.23 -11.81
C LEU A 43 -2.21 0.91 -12.56
N ASP A 44 -2.95 0.57 -13.60
CA ASP A 44 -3.73 1.53 -14.39
C ASP A 44 -4.70 2.32 -13.53
N TRP A 45 -5.38 1.64 -12.60
CA TRP A 45 -6.26 2.32 -11.66
C TRP A 45 -5.51 3.32 -10.79
N LEU A 46 -4.32 2.98 -10.29
CA LEU A 46 -3.49 3.92 -9.52
C LEU A 46 -3.13 5.16 -10.34
N LEU A 47 -2.66 4.95 -11.57
CA LEU A 47 -2.20 6.03 -12.46
C LEU A 47 -3.34 6.95 -12.90
N ARG A 48 -4.50 6.39 -13.27
CA ARG A 48 -5.69 7.19 -13.64
C ARG A 48 -6.20 8.05 -12.48
N ASN A 49 -5.98 7.63 -11.24
CA ASN A 49 -6.32 8.40 -10.05
C ASN A 49 -5.20 9.36 -9.63
N GLY A 50 -4.09 9.44 -10.37
CA GLY A 50 -2.99 10.38 -10.15
C GLY A 50 -2.08 10.03 -8.97
N TYR A 51 -2.13 8.79 -8.45
CA TYR A 51 -1.21 8.38 -7.40
C TYR A 51 0.22 8.31 -7.96
N ASN A 52 1.17 8.93 -7.27
CA ASN A 52 2.59 8.96 -7.64
C ASN A 52 3.52 8.46 -6.52
N ALA A 53 2.94 8.01 -5.41
CA ALA A 53 3.61 7.26 -4.36
C ALA A 53 2.64 6.20 -3.79
N THR A 54 3.19 5.18 -3.16
CA THR A 54 2.41 4.18 -2.42
C THR A 54 2.96 4.04 -1.01
N THR A 55 2.09 3.69 -0.08
CA THR A 55 2.52 3.21 1.24
C THR A 55 2.59 1.69 1.25
N ALA A 56 3.31 1.14 2.23
CA ALA A 56 3.37 -0.31 2.46
C ALA A 56 2.06 -0.90 3.04
N ASP A 57 0.94 -0.18 2.98
CA ASP A 57 -0.37 -0.68 3.37
C ASP A 57 -1.01 -1.52 2.26
N GLN A 58 -2.05 -2.28 2.61
CA GLN A 58 -2.76 -3.12 1.65
C GLN A 58 -3.66 -2.25 0.76
N PRO A 59 -3.69 -2.45 -0.57
CA PRO A 59 -3.12 -3.58 -1.30
C PRO A 59 -1.71 -3.31 -1.87
N THR A 60 -1.26 -2.05 -1.95
CA THR A 60 -0.04 -1.67 -2.68
C THR A 60 1.25 -2.21 -2.07
N GLY A 61 1.28 -2.43 -0.76
CA GLY A 61 2.43 -3.02 -0.06
C GLY A 61 2.77 -4.43 -0.55
N TYR A 62 1.77 -5.19 -1.02
CA TYR A 62 2.00 -6.52 -1.60
C TYR A 62 2.60 -6.46 -3.00
N ALA A 63 2.31 -5.41 -3.78
CA ALA A 63 2.72 -5.26 -5.17
C ALA A 63 4.06 -4.51 -5.33
N TYR A 64 4.89 -4.43 -4.28
CA TYR A 64 6.09 -3.59 -4.29
C TYR A 64 7.12 -4.04 -5.34
N LYS A 65 7.19 -5.33 -5.67
CA LYS A 65 8.13 -5.86 -6.67
C LYS A 65 7.72 -5.47 -8.08
N GLU A 66 6.43 -5.57 -8.40
CA GLU A 66 5.85 -5.15 -9.66
C GLU A 66 5.99 -3.64 -9.84
N LEU A 67 5.73 -2.87 -8.80
CA LEU A 67 5.93 -1.41 -8.78
C LEU A 67 7.42 -1.05 -8.99
N MET A 68 8.34 -1.75 -8.33
CA MET A 68 9.78 -1.53 -8.49
C MET A 68 10.26 -1.86 -9.91
N ALA A 69 9.74 -2.94 -10.50
CA ALA A 69 10.04 -3.31 -11.88
C ALA A 69 9.49 -2.28 -12.88
N ARG A 70 8.29 -1.74 -12.62
CA ARG A 70 7.65 -0.74 -13.48
C ARG A 70 8.28 0.65 -13.37
N PHE A 71 8.70 1.04 -12.17
CA PHE A 71 9.27 2.35 -11.86
C PHE A 71 10.69 2.21 -11.29
N PRO A 72 11.69 1.84 -12.11
CA PRO A 72 13.04 1.54 -11.62
C PRO A 72 13.76 2.76 -10.98
N LYS A 73 13.26 3.98 -11.22
CA LYS A 73 13.76 5.21 -10.58
C LYS A 73 13.08 5.53 -9.26
N ALA A 74 11.94 4.89 -8.94
CA ALA A 74 11.26 5.08 -7.67
C ALA A 74 12.06 4.41 -6.54
N LYS A 75 12.13 5.07 -5.40
CA LYS A 75 12.77 4.52 -4.20
C LYS A 75 11.78 3.63 -3.44
N VAL A 76 12.27 2.52 -2.90
CA VAL A 76 11.48 1.63 -2.03
C VAL A 76 11.89 1.87 -0.57
N VAL A 77 10.91 2.07 0.31
CA VAL A 77 11.11 2.30 1.74
C VAL A 77 10.49 1.16 2.53
N LEU A 78 11.28 0.49 3.36
CA LEU A 78 10.81 -0.54 4.30
C LEU A 78 10.67 0.07 5.69
N GLY A 79 9.44 0.09 6.22
CA GLY A 79 9.18 0.47 7.61
C GLY A 79 9.17 -0.77 8.52
N VAL A 80 9.96 -0.75 9.58
CA VAL A 80 9.95 -1.79 10.62
C VAL A 80 9.34 -1.23 11.91
N HIS A 81 8.64 -2.09 12.66
CA HIS A 81 8.07 -1.68 13.93
C HIS A 81 9.20 -1.50 14.97
N PRO A 82 9.21 -0.40 15.77
CA PRO A 82 10.33 -0.10 16.68
C PRO A 82 10.54 -1.16 17.77
N ARG A 83 9.48 -1.90 18.11
CA ARG A 83 9.53 -3.05 19.05
C ARG A 83 9.64 -4.40 18.33
N GLY A 84 10.17 -4.43 17.11
CA GLY A 84 10.31 -5.65 16.31
C GLY A 84 8.99 -6.32 15.93
N ALA A 85 9.07 -7.59 15.54
CA ALA A 85 7.93 -8.39 15.10
C ALA A 85 6.84 -8.55 16.18
N ASP A 86 7.24 -8.77 17.44
CA ASP A 86 6.29 -8.94 18.55
C ASP A 86 5.43 -7.69 18.76
N GLY A 87 6.06 -6.51 18.77
CA GLY A 87 5.32 -5.27 18.88
C GLY A 87 4.42 -4.98 17.68
N PHE A 88 4.78 -5.46 16.49
CA PHE A 88 3.90 -5.39 15.32
C PHE A 88 2.67 -6.28 15.52
N VAL A 89 2.87 -7.55 15.89
CA VAL A 89 1.79 -8.52 16.14
C VAL A 89 0.82 -8.00 17.20
N GLU A 90 1.34 -7.49 18.31
CA GLU A 90 0.53 -6.90 19.36
C GLU A 90 -0.34 -5.75 18.81
N SER A 91 0.27 -4.81 18.08
CA SER A 91 -0.41 -3.63 17.55
C SER A 91 -1.54 -3.99 16.59
N VAL A 92 -1.34 -4.96 15.69
CA VAL A 92 -2.38 -5.38 14.73
C VAL A 92 -3.44 -6.27 15.36
N SER A 93 -3.12 -6.98 16.45
CA SER A 93 -4.06 -7.84 17.17
C SER A 93 -5.00 -7.03 18.08
N GLN A 94 -4.52 -5.93 18.68
CA GLN A 94 -5.36 -5.08 19.54
C GLN A 94 -6.43 -4.31 18.75
N GLY A 95 -6.18 -4.01 17.47
CA GLY A 95 -7.14 -3.31 16.59
C GLY A 95 -8.44 -4.08 16.29
N LYS A 96 -8.55 -5.36 16.70
CA LYS A 96 -9.76 -6.20 16.51
C LYS A 96 -10.69 -6.28 17.73
N ARG A 97 -10.44 -5.53 18.81
CA ARG A 97 -11.42 -5.38 19.90
C ARG A 97 -12.50 -4.36 19.51
N ILE A 98 -13.38 -4.76 18.60
CA ILE A 98 -14.71 -4.15 18.48
C ILE A 98 -15.61 -4.95 19.42
N LYS A 99 -16.16 -4.29 20.45
CA LYS A 99 -17.19 -4.84 21.33
C LYS A 99 -18.47 -5.10 20.54
#